data_AF-A0A3A5ULR8-F1
#
_entry.id   AF-A0A3A5ULR8-F1
#
_cell.length_a   1.000
_cell.length_b   1.000
_cell.length_c   1.000
_cell.angle_alpha   90.00
_cell.angle_beta   90.00
_cell.angle_gamma   90.00
#
_symmetry.space_group_name_H-M   'P 1'
#
loop_
_entity.id
_entity.type
_entity.pdbx_description
1 polymer ?
#
loop_
_entity_poly.entity_id
_entity_poly.type
_entity_poly.pdbx_seq_one_letter_code
_entity_poly.pdbx_strand_id
1 'polypeptide(L)'
;MFNGVLPRLMEKFAVKRGLQKSIGGNSGLAKLATEYFENINADAEGKFTGSFGILTSVSGHYDDDGKLSMDVVQLKGEELGEFLSADNGRELAMESRKRWSGFLDMATGYNPKQRGDKAKEEAKKFSKAKSAIKMAHKSMQMATSITQEKIDTANNMIAELETMIENGEAPSEGRVKKLNDLF
;
A
#
# COMPACT_ATOMS: atom_id res chain seq x y z
N MET A 1 -7.30 -21.75 15.70
CA MET A 1 -6.12 -22.11 14.90
C MET A 1 -6.10 -21.21 13.69
N PHE A 2 -5.34 -20.11 13.73
CA PHE A 2 -5.14 -19.25 12.57
C PHE A 2 -4.05 -19.89 11.72
N ASN A 3 -4.40 -20.37 10.52
CA ASN A 3 -3.41 -20.84 9.56
C ASN A 3 -2.55 -19.63 9.15
N GLY A 4 -1.31 -19.62 9.63
CA GLY A 4 -0.38 -18.50 9.60
C GLY A 4 0.21 -18.21 8.23
N VAL A 5 -0.62 -17.81 7.27
CA VAL A 5 -0.16 -17.00 6.14
C VAL A 5 -0.92 -15.68 6.25
N LEU A 6 -0.33 -14.73 6.98
CA LEU A 6 -0.71 -13.33 6.79
C LEU A 6 -0.60 -13.07 5.28
N PRO A 7 -1.66 -12.57 4.62
CA PRO A 7 -1.54 -12.19 3.21
C PRO A 7 -0.33 -11.27 3.11
N ARG A 8 0.56 -11.51 2.14
CA ARG A 8 1.58 -10.52 1.80
C ARG A 8 0.82 -9.25 1.43
N LEU A 9 0.75 -8.32 2.37
CA LEU A 9 0.14 -7.02 2.15
C LEU A 9 1.00 -6.33 1.10
N MET A 10 0.43 -6.22 -0.10
CA MET A 10 1.04 -5.44 -1.18
C MET A 10 1.32 -4.03 -0.66
N GLU A 11 2.52 -3.53 -0.93
CA GLU A 11 2.89 -2.17 -0.52
C GLU A 11 2.10 -1.16 -1.36
N LYS A 12 1.32 -0.32 -0.69
CA LYS A 12 0.53 0.73 -1.33
C LYS A 12 1.25 2.07 -1.30
N PHE A 13 1.40 2.69 -2.46
CA PHE A 13 1.98 4.02 -2.63
C PHE A 13 0.93 5.03 -3.06
N ALA A 14 0.96 6.21 -2.45
CA ALA A 14 0.14 7.33 -2.90
C ALA A 14 0.58 7.79 -4.30
N VAL A 15 -0.41 8.15 -5.13
CA VAL A 15 -0.19 8.58 -6.51
C VAL A 15 -0.67 10.01 -6.67
N LYS A 16 0.11 10.83 -7.39
CA LYS A 16 -0.26 12.22 -7.68
C LYS A 16 -1.56 12.25 -8.48
N ARG A 17 -2.49 13.12 -8.07
CA ARG A 17 -3.80 13.28 -8.71
C ARG A 17 -3.66 13.48 -10.22
N GLY A 18 -4.36 12.66 -11.01
CA GLY A 18 -4.37 12.71 -12.47
C GLY A 18 -3.24 11.94 -13.16
N LEU A 19 -2.22 11.48 -12.42
CA LEU A 19 -1.06 10.79 -13.01
C LEU A 19 -1.43 9.46 -13.64
N GLN A 20 -2.22 8.63 -12.96
CA GLN A 20 -2.71 7.35 -13.49
C GLN A 20 -3.34 7.54 -14.87
N LYS A 21 -4.20 8.56 -15.02
CA LYS A 21 -4.82 8.88 -16.31
C LYS A 21 -3.80 9.37 -17.34
N SER A 22 -2.85 10.22 -16.94
CA SER A 22 -1.86 10.76 -17.87
C SER A 22 -0.90 9.71 -18.42
N ILE A 23 -0.59 8.66 -17.64
CA ILE A 23 0.29 7.58 -18.13
C ILE A 23 -0.46 6.47 -18.88
N GLY A 24 -1.80 6.47 -18.86
CA GLY A 24 -2.62 5.48 -19.56
C GLY A 24 -3.11 4.31 -18.70
N GLY A 25 -3.28 4.52 -17.39
CA GLY A 25 -3.78 3.50 -16.45
C GLY A 25 -2.81 2.34 -16.27
N ASN A 26 -3.36 1.14 -16.06
CA ASN A 26 -2.57 -0.07 -15.85
C ASN A 26 -1.78 -0.49 -17.09
N SER A 27 -2.33 -0.34 -18.30
CA SER A 27 -1.59 -0.57 -19.55
C SER A 27 -0.38 0.38 -19.68
N GLY A 28 -0.57 1.63 -19.28
CA GLY A 28 0.48 2.63 -19.18
C GLY A 28 1.57 2.27 -18.17
N LEU A 29 1.17 1.80 -16.99
CA LEU A 29 2.06 1.33 -15.94
C LEU A 29 2.88 0.11 -16.39
N ALA A 30 2.25 -0.85 -17.06
CA ALA A 30 2.95 -2.02 -17.62
C ALA A 30 3.99 -1.60 -18.66
N LYS A 31 3.66 -0.63 -19.53
CA LYS A 31 4.62 -0.06 -20.47
C LYS A 31 5.77 0.64 -19.76
N LEU A 32 5.49 1.46 -18.75
CA LEU A 32 6.50 2.12 -17.93
C LEU A 32 7.43 1.09 -17.26
N ALA A 33 6.89 -0.03 -16.78
CA ALA A 33 7.69 -1.09 -16.16
C ALA A 33 8.77 -1.66 -17.09
N THR A 34 8.54 -1.67 -18.41
CA THR A 34 9.53 -2.15 -19.40
C THR A 34 10.79 -1.29 -19.48
N GLU A 35 10.74 -0.04 -19.00
CA GLU A 35 11.88 0.87 -18.98
C GLU A 35 12.78 0.62 -17.75
N TYR A 36 12.26 -0.05 -16.72
CA TYR A 36 12.93 -0.21 -15.42
C TYR A 36 13.23 -1.67 -15.05
N PHE A 37 12.47 -2.63 -15.56
CA PHE A 37 12.63 -4.05 -15.22
C PHE A 37 12.72 -4.92 -16.47
N GLU A 38 13.16 -6.15 -16.26
CA GLU A 38 13.27 -7.20 -17.27
C GLU A 38 12.17 -8.23 -17.10
N ASN A 39 11.98 -9.08 -18.12
CA ASN A 39 10.99 -10.16 -18.12
C ASN A 39 9.55 -9.66 -17.85
N ILE A 40 9.21 -8.48 -18.37
CA ILE A 40 7.87 -7.91 -18.19
C ILE A 40 6.84 -8.78 -18.87
N ASN A 41 5.86 -9.21 -18.09
CA ASN A 41 4.59 -9.76 -18.55
C ASN A 41 3.46 -8.90 -17.99
N ALA A 42 2.37 -8.75 -18.75
CA ALA A 42 1.19 -8.02 -18.32
C ALA A 42 -0.05 -8.88 -18.60
N ASP A 43 -0.94 -8.95 -17.62
CA ASP A 43 -2.22 -9.63 -17.79
C ASP A 43 -3.27 -8.74 -18.47
N ALA A 44 -4.47 -9.30 -18.67
CA ALA A 44 -5.59 -8.60 -19.31
C ALA A 44 -6.09 -7.37 -18.52
N GLU A 45 -5.79 -7.30 -17.22
CA GLU A 45 -6.16 -6.19 -16.32
C GLU A 45 -5.05 -5.11 -16.27
N GLY A 46 -3.94 -5.35 -16.98
CA GLY A 46 -2.77 -4.49 -17.05
C GLY A 46 -1.91 -4.56 -15.80
N LYS A 47 -2.11 -5.56 -14.93
CA LYS A 47 -1.17 -5.84 -13.84
C LYS A 47 0.08 -6.45 -14.45
N PHE A 48 1.21 -5.83 -14.16
CA PHE A 48 2.48 -6.29 -14.68
C PHE A 48 3.21 -7.16 -13.65
N THR A 49 4.09 -8.02 -14.15
CA THR A 49 5.09 -8.76 -13.39
C THR A 49 6.43 -8.63 -14.10
N GLY A 50 7.51 -8.46 -13.37
CA GLY A 50 8.86 -8.34 -13.90
C GLY A 50 9.91 -8.69 -12.86
N SER A 51 11.18 -8.52 -13.22
CA SER A 51 12.31 -8.79 -12.34
C SER A 51 13.51 -7.94 -12.77
N PHE A 52 14.42 -7.62 -11.86
CA PHE A 52 15.73 -7.07 -12.24
C PHE A 52 16.74 -7.22 -11.11
N GLY A 53 17.92 -7.78 -11.42
CA GLY A 53 19.02 -7.95 -10.46
C GLY A 53 18.57 -8.64 -9.17
N ILE A 54 18.63 -7.93 -8.04
CA ILE A 54 18.21 -8.50 -6.75
C ILE A 54 16.70 -8.58 -6.56
N LEU A 55 15.90 -7.95 -7.42
CA LEU A 55 14.44 -7.98 -7.40
C LEU A 55 13.96 -9.16 -8.25
N THR A 56 13.75 -10.31 -7.61
CA THR A 56 13.37 -11.55 -8.30
C THR A 56 11.95 -11.54 -8.81
N SER A 57 11.06 -10.76 -8.19
CA SER A 57 9.70 -10.53 -8.68
C SER A 57 9.24 -9.14 -8.27
N VAL A 58 8.73 -8.38 -9.23
CA VAL A 58 8.12 -7.07 -9.06
C VAL A 58 6.79 -7.12 -9.78
N SER A 59 5.68 -7.04 -9.05
CA SER A 59 4.36 -6.96 -9.66
C SER A 59 3.61 -5.73 -9.18
N GLY A 60 2.81 -5.14 -10.06
CA GLY A 60 2.18 -3.86 -9.77
C GLY A 60 0.93 -3.57 -10.59
N HIS A 61 0.01 -2.84 -9.98
CA HIS A 61 -1.17 -2.25 -10.62
C HIS A 61 -1.63 -1.01 -9.85
N TYR A 62 -2.40 -0.15 -10.50
CA TYR A 62 -3.21 0.83 -9.77
C TYR A 62 -4.48 0.16 -9.27
N ASP A 63 -4.77 0.35 -7.98
CA ASP A 63 -6.00 -0.13 -7.35
C ASP A 63 -7.18 0.83 -7.60
N ASP A 64 -8.36 0.45 -7.12
CA ASP A 64 -9.60 1.23 -7.27
C ASP A 64 -9.56 2.58 -6.54
N ASP A 65 -8.72 2.70 -5.52
CA ASP A 65 -8.43 3.96 -4.81
C ASP A 65 -7.49 4.88 -5.63
N GLY A 66 -7.00 4.41 -6.77
CA GLY A 66 -6.02 5.10 -7.61
C GLY A 66 -4.61 5.13 -6.98
N LYS A 67 -4.33 4.26 -6.02
CA LYS A 67 -3.00 4.07 -5.43
C LYS A 67 -2.23 3.00 -6.21
N LEU A 68 -0.91 3.09 -6.16
CA LEU A 68 -0.06 2.07 -6.76
C LEU A 68 0.13 0.93 -5.76
N SER A 69 -0.32 -0.27 -6.09
CA SER A 69 -0.17 -1.48 -5.28
C SER A 69 0.95 -2.34 -5.85
N MET A 70 1.97 -2.64 -5.04
CA MET A 70 3.17 -3.38 -5.45
C MET A 70 3.42 -4.61 -4.58
N ASP A 71 3.76 -5.73 -5.21
CA ASP A 71 4.37 -6.89 -4.52
C ASP A 71 5.80 -7.07 -5.04
N VAL A 72 6.76 -7.01 -4.12
CA VAL A 72 8.18 -7.07 -4.43
C VAL A 72 8.85 -8.17 -3.64
N VAL A 73 9.53 -9.05 -4.36
CA VAL A 73 10.39 -10.09 -3.82
C VAL A 73 11.82 -9.75 -4.17
N GLN A 74 12.67 -9.70 -3.14
CA GLN A 74 14.10 -9.49 -3.28
C GLN A 74 14.88 -10.69 -2.74
N LEU A 75 16.05 -10.93 -3.31
CA LEU A 75 17.03 -11.88 -2.78
C LEU A 75 17.41 -11.53 -1.33
N LYS A 76 17.65 -12.57 -0.54
CA LYS A 76 17.98 -12.45 0.88
C LYS A 76 18.77 -13.67 1.35
N GLY A 77 19.49 -13.53 2.46
CA GLY A 77 20.29 -14.62 3.01
C GLY A 77 21.45 -15.02 2.11
N GLU A 78 21.68 -16.32 2.00
CA GLU A 78 22.78 -16.91 1.23
C GLU A 78 22.72 -16.54 -0.26
N GLU A 79 21.53 -16.59 -0.87
CA GLU A 79 21.33 -16.23 -2.29
C GLU A 79 21.74 -14.78 -2.58
N LEU A 80 21.49 -13.85 -1.66
CA LEU A 80 21.98 -12.48 -1.78
C LEU A 80 23.50 -12.41 -1.62
N GLY A 81 24.07 -13.19 -0.71
CA GLY A 81 25.52 -13.27 -0.51
C GLY A 81 26.24 -13.78 -1.76
N GLU A 82 25.70 -14.82 -2.40
CA GLU A 82 26.19 -15.36 -3.66
C GLU A 82 26.06 -14.35 -4.80
N PHE A 83 24.88 -13.72 -4.95
CA PHE A 83 24.66 -12.69 -5.95
C PHE A 83 25.64 -11.53 -5.81
N LEU A 84 25.87 -11.03 -4.59
CA LEU A 84 26.80 -9.92 -4.34
C LEU A 84 28.27 -10.29 -4.51
N SER A 85 28.61 -11.58 -4.41
CA SER A 85 29.96 -12.10 -4.59
C SER A 85 30.27 -12.42 -6.06
N ALA A 86 29.24 -12.56 -6.89
CA ALA A 86 29.38 -12.72 -8.33
C ALA A 86 29.94 -11.47 -9.00
N ASP A 87 30.48 -11.63 -10.20
CA ASP A 87 31.02 -10.54 -11.00
C ASP A 87 29.93 -9.50 -11.32
N ASN A 88 30.22 -8.22 -11.08
CA ASN A 88 29.28 -7.09 -11.12
C ASN A 88 28.05 -7.19 -10.18
N GLY A 89 28.03 -8.12 -9.23
CA GLY A 89 26.88 -8.36 -8.36
C GLY A 89 26.49 -7.16 -7.48
N ARG A 90 27.49 -6.43 -6.96
CA ARG A 90 27.25 -5.24 -6.13
C ARG A 90 26.70 -4.08 -6.96
N GLU A 91 27.22 -3.90 -8.16
CA GLU A 91 26.81 -2.90 -9.13
C GLU A 91 25.37 -3.16 -9.58
N LEU A 92 25.02 -4.41 -9.90
CA LEU A 92 23.65 -4.80 -10.25
C LEU A 92 22.68 -4.62 -9.08
N ALA A 93 23.10 -4.90 -7.84
CA ALA A 93 22.27 -4.66 -6.66
C ALA A 93 22.02 -3.16 -6.42
N MET A 94 23.03 -2.31 -6.65
CA MET A 94 22.91 -0.85 -6.60
C MET A 94 21.98 -0.33 -7.70
N GLU A 95 22.17 -0.81 -8.93
CA GLU A 95 21.33 -0.46 -10.07
C GLU A 95 19.88 -0.92 -9.84
N SER A 96 19.64 -2.08 -9.22
CA SER A 96 18.29 -2.55 -8.89
C SER A 96 17.56 -1.56 -7.97
N ARG A 97 18.24 -1.03 -6.96
CA ARG A 97 17.67 -0.01 -6.07
C ARG A 97 17.41 1.30 -6.81
N LYS A 98 18.29 1.69 -7.72
CA LYS A 98 18.14 2.90 -8.54
C LYS A 98 16.93 2.78 -9.47
N ARG A 99 16.80 1.66 -10.18
CA ARG A 99 15.67 1.39 -11.08
C ARG A 99 14.35 1.31 -10.30
N TRP A 100 14.33 0.63 -9.16
CA TRP A 100 13.17 0.62 -8.27
C TRP A 100 12.72 2.02 -7.86
N SER A 101 13.66 2.84 -7.37
CA SER A 101 13.34 4.20 -6.94
C SER A 101 12.87 5.07 -8.11
N GLY A 102 13.52 4.97 -9.27
CA GLY A 102 13.16 5.73 -10.47
C GLY A 102 11.79 5.32 -11.03
N PHE A 103 11.49 4.02 -11.02
CA PHE A 103 10.17 3.51 -11.37
C PHE A 103 9.10 4.12 -10.46
N LEU A 104 9.32 4.09 -9.14
CA LEU A 104 8.39 4.69 -8.19
C LEU A 104 8.25 6.20 -8.40
N ASP A 105 9.32 6.93 -8.74
CA ASP A 105 9.24 8.37 -9.05
C ASP A 105 8.25 8.63 -10.20
N MET A 106 8.35 7.84 -11.27
CA MET A 106 7.52 7.98 -12.46
C MET A 106 6.09 7.46 -12.26
N ALA A 107 5.93 6.31 -11.59
CA ALA A 107 4.64 5.65 -11.38
C ALA A 107 3.79 6.35 -10.30
N THR A 108 4.40 7.06 -9.35
CA THR A 108 3.70 7.79 -8.29
C THR A 108 3.67 9.29 -8.52
N GLY A 109 4.62 9.85 -9.28
CA GLY A 109 4.80 11.29 -9.47
C GLY A 109 5.37 11.98 -8.24
N TYR A 110 5.95 11.22 -7.31
CA TYR A 110 6.55 11.69 -6.07
C TYR A 110 7.99 11.20 -5.96
N ASN A 111 8.91 12.09 -5.57
CA ASN A 111 10.28 11.71 -5.26
C ASN A 111 10.37 10.92 -3.93
N PRO A 112 11.53 10.34 -3.57
CA PRO A 112 11.66 9.52 -2.36
C PRO A 112 11.25 10.23 -1.07
N LYS A 113 11.57 11.52 -0.93
CA LYS A 113 11.19 12.34 0.24
C LYS A 113 9.67 12.48 0.32
N GLN A 114 9.03 12.85 -0.79
CA GLN A 114 7.58 13.00 -0.88
C GLN A 114 6.84 11.69 -0.64
N ARG A 115 7.35 10.56 -1.17
CA ARG A 115 6.80 9.23 -0.87
C ARG A 115 6.86 8.92 0.62
N GLY A 116 7.98 9.23 1.28
CA GLY A 116 8.13 9.10 2.73
C GLY A 116 7.13 9.95 3.51
N ASP A 117 6.91 11.20 3.10
CA ASP A 117 5.92 12.08 3.73
C ASP A 117 4.48 11.56 3.51
N LYS A 118 4.16 11.04 2.33
CA LYS A 118 2.86 10.43 2.03
C LYS A 118 2.61 9.16 2.82
N ALA A 119 3.60 8.28 2.97
CA ALA A 119 3.49 7.10 3.82
C ALA A 119 3.23 7.47 5.29
N LYS A 120 3.86 8.54 5.80
CA LYS A 120 3.59 9.06 7.15
C LYS A 120 2.19 9.65 7.29
N GLU A 121 1.72 10.41 6.30
CA GLU A 121 0.34 10.92 6.28
C GLU A 121 -0.68 9.76 6.34
N GLU A 122 -0.43 8.71 5.57
CA GLU A 122 -1.29 7.52 5.53
C GLU A 122 -1.27 6.76 6.87
N ALA A 123 -0.09 6.53 7.44
CA ALA A 123 0.07 5.92 8.76
C ALA A 123 -0.67 6.70 9.87
N LYS A 124 -0.69 8.04 9.79
CA LYS A 124 -1.47 8.88 10.71
C LYS A 124 -2.98 8.65 10.58
N LYS A 125 -3.51 8.40 9.38
CA LYS A 125 -4.93 8.08 9.19
C LYS A 125 -5.30 6.76 9.86
N PHE A 126 -4.49 5.72 9.71
CA PHE A 126 -4.68 4.45 10.41
C PHE A 126 -4.66 4.62 11.93
N SER A 127 -3.70 5.38 12.45
CA SER A 127 -3.61 5.66 13.90
C SER A 127 -4.85 6.41 14.42
N LYS A 128 -5.30 7.45 13.70
CA LYS A 128 -6.53 8.18 14.03
C LYS A 128 -7.76 7.27 14.02
N ALA A 129 -7.90 6.42 13.00
CA ALA A 129 -9.02 5.48 12.91
C ALA A 129 -9.04 4.48 14.08
N LYS A 130 -7.90 3.86 14.41
CA LYS A 130 -7.76 2.97 15.57
C LYS A 130 -8.11 3.67 16.88
N SER A 131 -7.67 4.93 17.03
CA SER A 131 -8.01 5.74 18.20
C SER A 131 -9.51 6.02 18.29
N ALA A 132 -10.16 6.37 17.18
CA ALA A 132 -11.60 6.62 17.14
C ALA A 132 -12.42 5.38 17.50
N ILE A 133 -12.06 4.20 16.95
CA ILE A 133 -12.66 2.91 17.32
C ILE A 133 -12.56 2.66 18.82
N LYS A 134 -11.36 2.82 19.39
CA LYS A 134 -11.13 2.64 20.83
C LYS A 134 -11.97 3.60 21.68
N MET A 135 -12.07 4.86 21.25
CA MET A 135 -12.87 5.86 21.94
C MET A 135 -14.36 5.53 21.87
N ALA A 136 -14.87 5.13 20.71
CA ALA A 136 -16.26 4.72 20.54
C ALA A 136 -16.63 3.55 21.45
N HIS A 137 -15.80 2.50 21.51
CA HIS A 137 -16.01 1.40 22.48
C HIS A 137 -16.06 1.88 23.93
N LYS A 138 -15.14 2.77 24.31
CA LYS A 138 -15.10 3.31 25.67
C LYS A 138 -16.33 4.17 25.99
N SER A 139 -16.77 4.99 25.05
CA SER A 139 -17.98 5.82 25.20
C SER A 139 -19.24 4.96 25.33
N MET A 140 -19.39 3.90 24.52
CA MET A 140 -20.49 2.94 24.67
C MET A 140 -20.48 2.23 26.03
N GLN A 141 -19.30 1.89 26.54
CA GLN A 141 -19.16 1.24 27.86
C GLN A 141 -19.51 2.19 29.02
N MET A 142 -19.16 3.47 28.90
CA MET A 142 -19.35 4.47 29.97
C MET A 142 -20.71 5.17 29.94
N ALA A 143 -21.42 5.15 28.81
CA ALA A 143 -22.68 5.86 28.66
C ALA A 143 -23.76 5.23 29.55
N THR A 144 -24.32 6.02 30.46
CA THR A 144 -25.43 5.62 31.33
C THR A 144 -26.80 5.72 30.64
N SER A 145 -26.89 6.46 29.53
CA SER A 145 -28.13 6.66 28.76
C SER A 145 -27.86 6.83 27.25
N ILE A 146 -27.43 5.76 26.59
CA ILE A 146 -27.33 5.70 25.12
C ILE A 146 -28.43 4.79 24.56
N THR A 147 -29.00 5.15 23.41
CA THR A 147 -29.99 4.30 22.74
C THR A 147 -29.31 3.13 22.05
N GLN A 148 -30.01 1.99 21.97
CA GLN A 148 -29.53 0.82 21.23
C GLN A 148 -29.23 1.16 19.77
N GLU A 149 -30.05 2.01 19.15
CA GLU A 149 -29.85 2.50 17.77
C GLU A 149 -28.50 3.21 17.57
N LYS A 150 -28.05 4.02 18.55
CA LYS A 150 -26.73 4.66 18.49
C LYS A 150 -25.59 3.65 18.64
N ILE A 151 -25.76 2.64 19.52
CA ILE A 151 -24.80 1.54 19.67
C ILE A 151 -24.67 0.77 18.36
N ASP A 152 -25.79 0.40 17.74
CA ASP A 152 -25.81 -0.36 16.50
C ASP A 152 -25.15 0.43 15.36
N THR A 153 -25.44 1.73 15.27
CA THR A 153 -24.80 2.64 14.30
C THR A 153 -23.28 2.70 14.53
N ALA A 154 -22.84 2.86 15.78
CA ALA A 154 -21.42 2.89 16.11
C ALA A 154 -20.71 1.57 15.77
N ASN A 155 -21.32 0.43 16.08
CA ASN A 155 -20.77 -0.90 15.77
C ASN A 155 -20.63 -1.13 14.27
N ASN A 156 -21.62 -0.72 13.47
CA ASN A 156 -21.53 -0.80 12.00
C ASN A 156 -20.36 0.04 11.47
N MET A 157 -20.22 1.28 11.95
CA MET A 157 -19.12 2.16 11.56
C MET A 157 -17.76 1.65 12.01
N ILE A 158 -17.67 1.03 13.19
CA ILE A 158 -16.45 0.38 13.67
C ILE A 158 -16.08 -0.77 12.75
N ALA A 159 -17.02 -1.67 12.43
CA ALA A 159 -16.76 -2.82 11.56
C ALA A 159 -16.28 -2.40 10.16
N GLU A 160 -16.86 -1.34 9.59
CA GLU A 160 -16.38 -0.76 8.33
C GLU A 160 -14.94 -0.26 8.45
N LEU A 161 -14.61 0.49 9.51
CA LEU A 161 -13.26 1.01 9.73
C LEU A 161 -12.25 -0.11 9.96
N GLU A 162 -12.61 -1.15 10.71
CA GLU A 162 -11.77 -2.32 10.96
C GLU A 162 -11.48 -3.08 9.67
N THR A 163 -12.50 -3.32 8.85
CA THR A 163 -12.36 -3.96 7.54
C THR A 163 -11.39 -3.18 6.64
N MET A 164 -11.52 -1.85 6.58
CA MET A 164 -10.58 -1.01 5.83
C MET A 164 -9.15 -1.13 6.37
N ILE A 165 -8.99 -1.11 7.70
CA ILE A 165 -7.67 -1.24 8.34
C ILE A 165 -7.04 -2.59 8.02
N GLU A 166 -7.82 -3.67 8.06
CA GLU A 166 -7.37 -5.03 7.73
C GLU A 166 -6.96 -5.17 6.26
N ASN A 167 -7.70 -4.53 5.35
CA ASN A 167 -7.37 -4.47 3.92
C ASN A 167 -6.20 -3.54 3.59
N GLY A 168 -5.64 -2.83 4.57
CA GLY A 168 -4.58 -1.84 4.34
C GLY A 168 -5.07 -0.58 3.62
N GLU A 169 -6.36 -0.28 3.70
CA GLU A 169 -7.00 0.92 3.15
C GLU A 169 -7.16 1.97 4.25
N ALA A 170 -6.52 3.12 4.09
CA ALA A 170 -6.61 4.16 5.10
C ALA A 170 -8.01 4.80 5.09
N PRO A 171 -8.74 4.78 6.22
CA PRO A 171 -10.04 5.42 6.29
C PRO A 171 -9.97 6.92 6.05
N SER A 172 -11.00 7.47 5.41
CA SER A 172 -11.10 8.91 5.20
C SER A 172 -11.33 9.64 6.53
N GLU A 173 -10.82 10.87 6.63
CA GLU A 173 -11.02 11.70 7.83
C GLU A 173 -12.51 11.95 8.11
N GLY A 174 -13.33 12.05 7.06
CA GLY A 174 -14.79 12.17 7.20
C GLY A 174 -15.44 10.95 7.86
N ARG A 175 -15.03 9.72 7.52
CA ARG A 175 -15.55 8.49 8.16
C ARG A 175 -15.17 8.44 9.63
N VAL A 176 -13.90 8.71 9.94
CA VAL A 176 -13.38 8.74 11.32
C VAL A 176 -14.09 9.83 12.14
N LYS A 177 -14.29 11.01 11.56
CA LYS A 177 -14.98 12.12 12.23
C LYS A 177 -16.43 11.77 12.56
N LYS A 178 -17.17 11.17 11.63
CA LYS A 178 -18.56 10.75 11.88
C LYS A 178 -18.66 9.79 13.07
N LEU A 179 -17.70 8.87 13.26
CA LEU A 179 -17.71 7.96 14.41
C LEU A 179 -17.46 8.72 15.72
N ASN A 180 -16.52 9.67 15.72
CA ASN A 180 -16.27 10.50 16.90
C ASN A 180 -17.48 11.36 17.26
N ASP A 181 -18.16 11.95 16.27
CA ASP A 181 -19.30 12.84 16.47
C ASP A 181 -20.58 12.10 16.98
N LEU A 182 -20.57 10.76 17.07
CA LEU A 182 -21.68 9.98 17.65
C LEU A 182 -21.75 10.07 19.18
N PHE A 183 -20.65 10.44 19.84
CA PHE A 183 -20.48 10.46 21.31
C PHE A 183 -20.01 11.83 21.80
#